data_AF-A0A2H0Z7B4-F1
#
_entry.id   AF-A0A2H0Z7B4-F1
#
_cell.length_a   1.000
_cell.length_b   1.000
_cell.length_c   1.000
_cell.angle_alpha   90.00
_cell.angle_beta   90.00
_cell.angle_gamma   90.00
#
_symmetry.space_group_name_H-M   'P 1'
#
loop_
_entity.id
_entity.type
_entity.pdbx_description
1 polymer ?
#
loop_
_entity_poly.entity_id
_entity_poly.type
_entity_poly.pdbx_seq_one_letter_code
_entity_poly.pdbx_strand_id
1 'polypeptide(L)'
;MGGSPRRGRPLLACAFAPFGLQAHKPARLTSLRLGSKSTGQMSGYFPDTTLMYFCDEGIALRQRPLRDNDRIVTVFTRKHGKLEVNFKGVRRARARLRALSESVTYSDYRFYLKKTSNFPVCTGGKVISVFNGIRLSREKLFSAFYFNELLMSLTPAAQPAEKKFELLLSALRRAEEVPRVPRALLVAYALILIEYCGIGFKHTNIGVDSGIWEALHDPSFSKVEELEKLAGSQALDSAADLAVKKIREHASREINTLKFVKIYKAEIGE
;
A
#
# COMPACT_ATOMS: atom_id res chain seq x y z
N MET A 1 46.03 34.39 38.39
CA MET A 1 46.29 34.07 39.81
C MET A 1 44.94 33.65 40.39
N GLY A 2 44.60 32.41 40.71
CA GLY A 2 45.38 31.29 41.24
C GLY A 2 44.83 30.97 42.63
N GLY A 3 44.22 29.80 42.83
CA GLY A 3 43.95 29.28 44.18
C GLY A 3 42.64 28.53 44.40
N SER A 4 42.57 27.25 44.01
CA SER A 4 41.84 26.21 44.76
C SER A 4 42.63 25.81 46.02
N PRO A 5 42.01 25.30 47.11
CA PRO A 5 42.19 23.87 47.40
C PRO A 5 41.09 23.12 48.22
N ARG A 6 41.04 21.79 47.97
CA ARG A 6 40.86 20.62 48.90
C ARG A 6 39.49 20.42 49.60
N ARG A 7 38.72 19.35 49.26
CA ARG A 7 38.80 17.91 49.65
C ARG A 7 38.61 17.64 51.16
N GLY A 8 37.48 16.98 51.48
CA GLY A 8 37.25 16.24 52.72
C GLY A 8 36.21 15.12 52.51
N ARG A 9 36.67 13.87 52.62
CA ARG A 9 35.95 12.61 52.94
C ARG A 9 36.76 11.99 54.09
N PRO A 10 36.33 10.92 54.80
CA PRO A 10 35.05 10.19 54.83
C PRO A 10 34.53 10.02 56.28
N LEU A 11 33.47 9.24 56.54
CA LEU A 11 33.40 8.35 57.72
C LEU A 11 32.34 7.24 57.50
N LEU A 12 32.73 6.02 57.86
CA LEU A 12 31.98 4.75 57.82
C LEU A 12 31.10 4.56 59.08
N ALA A 13 30.04 3.76 58.94
CA ALA A 13 29.62 2.68 59.87
C ALA A 13 28.50 1.87 59.17
N CYS A 14 28.68 0.59 58.83
CA CYS A 14 28.44 -0.62 59.67
C CYS A 14 27.02 -0.66 60.25
N ALA A 15 26.25 -1.74 60.25
CA ALA A 15 26.30 -3.12 59.76
C ALA A 15 24.89 -3.72 60.01
N PHE A 16 24.60 -4.92 59.47
CA PHE A 16 23.70 -5.98 59.96
C PHE A 16 22.93 -6.67 58.81
N ALA A 17 23.55 -7.73 58.29
CA ALA A 17 22.89 -8.97 57.90
C ALA A 17 22.74 -9.85 59.18
N PRO A 18 22.10 -11.05 59.21
CA PRO A 18 21.72 -11.92 58.09
C PRO A 18 20.37 -12.67 58.24
N PHE A 19 19.92 -13.36 57.18
CA PHE A 19 19.48 -14.77 57.25
C PHE A 19 19.31 -15.31 55.82
N GLY A 20 20.02 -16.38 55.51
CA GLY A 20 19.96 -17.05 54.21
C GLY A 20 19.00 -18.23 54.19
N LEU A 21 18.71 -18.71 52.98
CA LEU A 21 18.65 -20.15 52.68
C LEU A 21 18.88 -20.40 51.18
N GLN A 22 19.63 -21.47 50.92
CA GLN A 22 20.06 -22.17 49.69
C GLN A 22 18.98 -22.38 48.61
N ALA A 23 19.23 -22.77 47.34
CA ALA A 23 20.39 -23.03 46.48
C ALA A 23 19.85 -23.32 45.05
N HIS A 24 20.64 -23.10 43.98
CA HIS A 24 20.94 -24.12 42.94
C HIS A 24 21.94 -23.59 41.90
N LYS A 25 22.95 -24.42 41.59
CA LYS A 25 24.08 -24.21 40.66
C LYS A 25 23.74 -24.63 39.20
N PRO A 26 24.60 -24.31 38.21
CA PRO A 26 24.21 -23.92 36.86
C PRO A 26 24.28 -25.04 35.80
N ALA A 27 23.56 -24.86 34.69
CA ALA A 27 23.70 -25.69 33.48
C ALA A 27 24.45 -24.95 32.37
N ARG A 28 25.33 -25.71 31.68
CA ARG A 28 26.38 -25.32 30.73
C ARG A 28 25.87 -24.59 29.48
N LEU A 29 26.64 -23.59 29.03
CA LEU A 29 26.64 -23.13 27.63
C LEU A 29 27.37 -24.16 26.75
N THR A 30 26.69 -24.63 25.70
CA THR A 30 27.30 -25.37 24.58
C THR A 30 27.04 -24.65 23.27
N SER A 31 28.14 -24.23 22.64
CA SER A 31 28.39 -23.98 21.21
C SER A 31 27.33 -23.25 20.36
N LEU A 32 27.64 -22.01 20.02
CA LEU A 32 27.10 -21.31 18.85
C LEU A 32 27.27 -22.16 17.58
N ARG A 33 26.18 -22.40 16.85
CA ARG A 33 26.21 -22.66 15.40
C ARG A 33 25.69 -21.42 14.68
N LEU A 34 26.48 -20.94 13.73
CA LEU A 34 26.14 -19.83 12.84
C LEU A 34 24.83 -20.09 12.10
N GLY A 35 23.90 -19.13 12.20
CA GLY A 35 22.65 -19.12 11.46
C GLY A 35 22.89 -18.94 9.96
N SER A 36 22.35 -19.85 9.16
CA SER A 36 22.28 -19.74 7.71
C SER A 36 20.89 -19.23 7.29
N LYS A 37 20.90 -18.06 6.63
CA LYS A 37 19.93 -17.50 5.68
C LYS A 37 18.43 -17.70 5.99
N SER A 38 17.82 -16.60 6.44
CA SER A 38 16.38 -16.35 6.52
C SER A 38 15.69 -16.49 5.15
N THR A 39 15.13 -17.66 4.90
CA THR A 39 14.08 -17.82 3.89
C THR A 39 12.78 -17.39 4.57
N GLY A 40 12.29 -16.18 4.26
CA GLY A 40 11.06 -15.63 4.85
C GLY A 40 9.87 -16.56 4.60
N GLN A 41 9.38 -17.20 5.66
CA GLN A 41 8.14 -17.95 5.65
C GLN A 41 6.97 -16.98 5.49
N MET A 42 6.27 -17.04 4.36
CA MET A 42 4.99 -16.37 4.16
C MET A 42 3.88 -17.23 4.78
N SER A 43 3.36 -16.78 5.92
CA SER A 43 2.24 -17.40 6.64
C SER A 43 0.95 -17.41 5.79
N GLY A 44 0.17 -18.48 5.89
CA GLY A 44 -0.98 -18.79 5.04
C GLY A 44 -2.15 -17.82 5.20
N TYR A 45 -2.88 -17.58 4.09
CA TYR A 45 -3.85 -16.49 3.94
C TYR A 45 -5.34 -16.90 4.00
N PHE A 46 -5.67 -18.17 4.22
CA PHE A 46 -7.05 -18.66 4.16
C PHE A 46 -7.38 -19.54 5.37
N PRO A 47 -8.26 -19.10 6.30
CA PRO A 47 -8.50 -19.78 7.57
C PRO A 47 -9.49 -20.96 7.50
N ASP A 48 -10.03 -21.34 6.34
CA ASP A 48 -10.94 -22.48 6.23
C ASP A 48 -10.80 -23.20 4.88
N THR A 49 -10.69 -24.54 4.91
CA THR A 49 -10.13 -25.38 3.83
C THR A 49 -11.20 -25.95 2.89
N THR A 50 -12.37 -25.32 2.83
CA THR A 50 -13.56 -25.95 2.23
C THR A 50 -13.88 -25.45 0.81
N LEU A 51 -13.37 -24.28 0.38
CA LEU A 51 -13.54 -23.81 -1.00
C LEU A 51 -12.21 -23.80 -1.76
N MET A 52 -11.99 -24.89 -2.51
CA MET A 52 -10.88 -24.97 -3.47
C MET A 52 -11.04 -23.98 -4.63
N TYR A 53 -12.28 -23.59 -4.96
CA TYR A 53 -12.60 -22.59 -5.97
C TYR A 53 -13.41 -21.47 -5.36
N PHE A 54 -13.10 -20.23 -5.74
CA PHE A 54 -13.88 -19.06 -5.35
C PHE A 54 -13.92 -18.04 -6.49
N CYS A 55 -14.98 -17.23 -6.50
CA CYS A 55 -15.13 -16.12 -7.45
C CYS A 55 -15.10 -14.80 -6.68
N ASP A 56 -14.44 -13.81 -7.25
CA ASP A 56 -14.40 -12.47 -6.66
C ASP A 56 -14.15 -11.41 -7.72
N GLU A 57 -14.72 -10.24 -7.49
CA GLU A 57 -14.42 -9.05 -8.27
C GLU A 57 -13.04 -8.53 -7.88
N GLY A 58 -12.25 -8.13 -8.87
CA GLY A 58 -10.89 -7.71 -8.64
C GLY A 58 -10.37 -6.69 -9.65
N ILE A 59 -9.36 -5.94 -9.22
CA ILE A 59 -8.58 -5.04 -10.08
C ILE A 59 -7.15 -5.56 -10.15
N ALA A 60 -6.67 -5.84 -11.37
CA ALA A 60 -5.27 -6.21 -11.59
C ALA A 60 -4.37 -5.00 -11.39
N LEU A 61 -3.53 -5.02 -10.36
CA LEU A 61 -2.72 -3.88 -9.95
C LEU A 61 -1.37 -3.83 -10.68
N ARG A 62 -0.67 -4.98 -10.67
CA ARG A 62 0.68 -5.13 -11.22
C ARG A 62 0.88 -6.56 -11.69
N GLN A 63 1.60 -6.74 -12.79
CA GLN A 63 2.06 -8.03 -13.28
C GLN A 63 3.59 -8.16 -13.25
N ARG A 64 4.08 -9.37 -13.07
CA ARG A 64 5.49 -9.76 -13.24
C ARG A 64 5.59 -11.10 -13.98
N PRO A 65 6.59 -11.29 -14.87
CA PRO A 65 6.76 -12.56 -15.55
C PRO A 65 7.03 -13.68 -14.54
N LEU A 66 6.49 -14.86 -14.81
CA LEU A 66 6.80 -16.10 -14.10
C LEU A 66 7.12 -17.17 -15.13
N ARG A 67 8.32 -17.74 -15.10
CA ARG A 67 8.75 -18.73 -16.11
C ARG A 67 8.57 -18.18 -17.55
N ASP A 68 8.56 -19.05 -18.53
CA ASP A 68 8.50 -18.62 -19.93
C ASP A 68 7.11 -18.14 -20.36
N ASN A 69 6.05 -18.78 -19.85
CA ASN A 69 4.71 -18.54 -20.36
C ASN A 69 3.72 -17.99 -19.33
N ASP A 70 4.09 -17.92 -18.05
CA ASP A 70 3.18 -17.54 -16.96
C ASP A 70 3.44 -16.09 -16.51
N ARG A 71 2.52 -15.56 -15.71
CA ARG A 71 2.67 -14.29 -15.00
C ARG A 71 2.16 -14.45 -13.58
N ILE A 72 2.78 -13.73 -12.64
CA ILE A 72 2.16 -13.45 -11.34
C ILE A 72 1.54 -12.06 -11.43
N VAL A 73 0.26 -11.97 -11.06
CA VAL A 73 -0.49 -10.72 -11.05
C VAL A 73 -0.94 -10.46 -9.63
N THR A 74 -0.63 -9.28 -9.10
CA THR A 74 -1.22 -8.80 -7.87
C THR A 74 -2.62 -8.29 -8.18
N VAL A 75 -3.64 -8.95 -7.65
CA VAL A 75 -5.05 -8.58 -7.82
C VAL A 75 -5.57 -8.07 -6.49
N PHE A 76 -6.15 -6.86 -6.48
CA PHE A 76 -6.94 -6.41 -5.34
C PHE A 76 -8.36 -6.89 -5.51
N THR A 77 -8.80 -7.81 -4.67
CA THR A 77 -10.12 -8.41 -4.71
C THR A 77 -11.03 -7.76 -3.66
N ARG A 78 -12.32 -7.65 -3.99
CA ARG A 78 -13.31 -6.99 -3.13
C ARG A 78 -13.47 -7.72 -1.80
N LYS A 79 -13.58 -9.06 -1.81
CA LYS A 79 -13.87 -9.87 -0.63
C LYS A 79 -12.65 -10.49 0.03
N HIS A 80 -11.55 -10.69 -0.70
CA HIS A 80 -10.34 -11.36 -0.18
C HIS A 80 -9.11 -10.44 -0.10
N GLY A 81 -9.26 -9.16 -0.43
CA GLY A 81 -8.16 -8.19 -0.36
C GLY A 81 -7.07 -8.42 -1.42
N LYS A 82 -5.83 -8.06 -1.09
CA LYS A 82 -4.71 -8.10 -2.02
C LYS A 82 -4.10 -9.50 -2.12
N LEU A 83 -4.23 -10.14 -3.28
CA LEU A 83 -3.73 -11.49 -3.56
C LEU A 83 -2.65 -11.47 -4.64
N GLU A 84 -1.61 -12.30 -4.50
CA GLU A 84 -0.74 -12.66 -5.62
C GLU A 84 -1.30 -13.91 -6.31
N VAL A 85 -1.63 -13.79 -7.58
CA VAL A 85 -2.31 -14.83 -8.35
C VAL A 85 -1.43 -15.30 -9.50
N ASN A 86 -1.33 -16.62 -9.69
CA ASN A 86 -0.66 -17.20 -10.85
C ASN A 86 -1.60 -17.28 -12.06
N PHE A 87 -1.19 -16.64 -13.16
CA PHE A 87 -1.82 -16.70 -14.46
C PHE A 87 -0.97 -17.58 -15.38
N LYS A 88 -1.44 -18.81 -15.62
CA LYS A 88 -0.70 -19.80 -16.41
C LYS A 88 -0.87 -19.58 -17.90
N GLY A 89 0.23 -19.70 -18.65
CA GLY A 89 0.21 -19.70 -20.12
C GLY A 89 -0.18 -18.38 -20.77
N VAL A 90 -0.28 -17.28 -20.01
CA VAL A 90 -0.81 -15.99 -20.50
C VAL A 90 0.09 -15.25 -21.47
N ARG A 91 1.38 -15.61 -21.55
CA ARG A 91 2.31 -15.03 -22.52
C ARG A 91 2.27 -15.72 -23.89
N ARG A 92 1.50 -16.81 -24.03
CA ARG A 92 1.29 -17.48 -25.34
C ARG A 92 0.42 -16.61 -26.25
N ALA A 93 0.65 -16.70 -27.56
CA ALA A 93 -0.04 -15.86 -28.55
C ALA A 93 -1.58 -15.91 -28.47
N ARG A 94 -2.17 -17.08 -28.17
CA ARG A 94 -3.63 -17.29 -28.10
C ARG A 94 -4.14 -17.54 -26.67
N ALA A 95 -3.54 -16.88 -25.68
CA ALA A 95 -3.89 -17.12 -24.28
C ALA A 95 -5.23 -16.48 -23.87
N ARG A 96 -6.17 -17.32 -23.41
CA ARG A 96 -7.52 -16.90 -23.01
C ARG A 96 -7.55 -15.94 -21.82
N LEU A 97 -6.58 -16.06 -20.89
CA LEU A 97 -6.53 -15.24 -19.69
C LEU A 97 -5.65 -13.98 -19.84
N ARG A 98 -5.17 -13.67 -21.05
CA ARG A 98 -4.24 -12.55 -21.26
C ARG A 98 -4.85 -11.22 -20.82
N ALA A 99 -6.07 -10.91 -21.26
CA ALA A 99 -6.75 -9.67 -20.91
C ALA A 99 -6.96 -9.53 -19.39
N LEU A 100 -7.34 -10.62 -18.71
CA LEU A 100 -7.50 -10.67 -17.25
C LEU A 100 -6.18 -10.44 -16.50
N SER A 101 -5.03 -10.72 -17.13
CA SER A 101 -3.72 -10.56 -16.50
C SER A 101 -3.11 -9.17 -16.65
N GLU A 102 -3.68 -8.32 -17.52
CA GLU A 102 -3.13 -6.99 -17.76
C GLU A 102 -3.42 -6.05 -16.59
N SER A 103 -2.42 -5.25 -16.19
CA SER A 103 -2.60 -4.21 -15.18
C SER A 103 -3.70 -3.22 -15.58
N VAL A 104 -4.36 -2.61 -14.58
CA VAL A 104 -5.48 -1.68 -14.77
C VAL A 104 -6.63 -2.35 -15.52
N THR A 105 -7.05 -3.51 -15.02
CA THR A 105 -8.21 -4.25 -15.54
C THR A 105 -9.11 -4.61 -14.36
N TYR A 106 -10.38 -4.20 -14.44
CA TYR A 106 -11.43 -4.61 -13.51
C TYR A 106 -12.17 -5.81 -14.09
N SER A 107 -12.26 -6.90 -13.31
CA SER A 107 -12.81 -8.17 -13.78
C SER A 107 -13.44 -8.96 -12.65
N ASP A 108 -14.39 -9.82 -13.01
CA ASP A 108 -14.84 -10.92 -12.16
C ASP A 108 -13.94 -12.13 -12.40
N TYR A 109 -13.22 -12.55 -11.38
CA TYR A 109 -12.23 -13.63 -11.47
C TYR A 109 -12.75 -14.93 -10.88
N ARG A 110 -12.29 -16.03 -11.46
CA ARG A 110 -12.39 -17.37 -10.88
C ARG A 110 -11.01 -17.83 -10.48
N PHE A 111 -10.87 -18.15 -9.20
CA PHE A 111 -9.62 -18.59 -8.61
C PHE A 111 -9.73 -20.03 -8.12
N TYR A 112 -8.60 -20.72 -8.16
CA TYR A 112 -8.41 -22.03 -7.56
C TYR A 112 -7.25 -21.97 -6.57
N LEU A 113 -7.52 -22.29 -5.30
CA LEU A 113 -6.51 -22.39 -4.25
C LEU A 113 -6.21 -23.85 -3.96
N LYS A 114 -4.94 -24.23 -4.10
CA LYS A 114 -4.47 -25.57 -3.73
C LYS A 114 -4.31 -25.65 -2.22
N LYS A 115 -4.69 -26.78 -1.61
CA LYS A 115 -4.48 -27.05 -0.18
C LYS A 115 -3.04 -26.82 0.31
N THR A 116 -2.05 -27.07 -0.55
CA THR A 116 -0.62 -26.95 -0.22
C THR A 116 0.00 -25.61 -0.65
N SER A 117 -0.79 -24.66 -1.19
CA SER A 117 -0.25 -23.40 -1.74
C SER A 117 -0.99 -22.19 -1.19
N ASN A 118 -0.23 -21.16 -0.86
CA ASN A 118 -0.76 -19.85 -0.45
C ASN A 118 -1.11 -18.95 -1.64
N PHE A 119 -0.80 -19.37 -2.88
CA PHE A 119 -1.03 -18.59 -4.09
C PHE A 119 -2.15 -19.19 -4.92
N PRO A 120 -3.29 -18.50 -5.09
CA PRO A 120 -4.33 -18.95 -5.99
C PRO A 120 -3.86 -18.93 -7.45
N VAL A 121 -4.46 -19.80 -8.26
CA VAL A 121 -4.31 -19.84 -9.71
C VAL A 121 -5.57 -19.27 -10.34
N CYS A 122 -5.44 -18.34 -11.28
CA CYS A 122 -6.59 -17.89 -12.06
C CYS A 122 -6.99 -19.00 -13.04
N THR A 123 -8.24 -19.45 -12.96
CA THR A 123 -8.80 -20.50 -13.82
C THR A 123 -9.75 -19.96 -14.88
N GLY A 124 -10.24 -18.74 -14.71
CA GLY A 124 -11.14 -18.06 -15.63
C GLY A 124 -11.58 -16.71 -15.09
N GLY A 125 -12.45 -16.04 -15.84
CA GLY A 125 -13.04 -14.77 -15.42
C GLY A 125 -13.71 -14.06 -16.59
N LYS A 126 -14.38 -12.97 -16.27
CA LYS A 126 -15.00 -12.05 -17.21
C LYS A 126 -14.43 -10.66 -16.99
N VAL A 127 -13.90 -10.07 -18.06
CA VAL A 127 -13.48 -8.67 -18.03
C VAL A 127 -14.71 -7.78 -17.92
N ILE A 128 -14.73 -6.91 -16.92
CA ILE A 128 -15.80 -5.93 -16.70
C ILE A 128 -15.40 -4.59 -17.34
N SER A 129 -14.17 -4.13 -17.09
CA SER A 129 -13.61 -2.94 -17.75
C SER A 129 -12.10 -3.06 -17.93
N VAL A 130 -11.62 -2.62 -19.08
CA VAL A 130 -10.19 -2.47 -19.38
C VAL A 130 -9.71 -1.03 -19.29
N PHE A 131 -10.61 -0.06 -19.06
CA PHE A 131 -10.32 1.38 -19.05
C PHE A 131 -9.53 1.84 -20.28
N ASN A 132 -10.19 1.81 -21.45
CA ASN A 132 -9.53 2.07 -22.74
C ASN A 132 -8.96 3.50 -22.82
N GLY A 133 -9.66 4.49 -22.28
CA GLY A 133 -9.20 5.87 -22.21
C GLY A 133 -7.92 6.01 -21.39
N ILE A 134 -7.80 5.28 -20.27
CA ILE A 134 -6.56 5.18 -19.49
C ILE A 134 -5.45 4.52 -20.31
N ARG A 135 -5.74 3.42 -21.02
CA ARG A 135 -4.71 2.69 -21.81
C ARG A 135 -4.15 3.49 -22.97
N LEU A 136 -4.97 4.35 -23.57
CA LEU A 136 -4.59 5.17 -24.73
C LEU A 136 -3.89 6.48 -24.34
N SER A 137 -4.00 6.91 -23.08
CA SER A 137 -3.35 8.13 -22.59
C SER A 137 -2.22 7.81 -21.61
N ARG A 138 -0.99 8.19 -21.98
CA ARG A 138 0.20 8.01 -21.13
C ARG A 138 0.04 8.67 -19.76
N GLU A 139 -0.53 9.88 -19.72
CA GLU A 139 -0.74 10.62 -18.47
C GLU A 139 -1.71 9.87 -17.55
N LYS A 140 -2.86 9.46 -18.07
CA LYS A 140 -3.86 8.68 -17.32
C LYS A 140 -3.30 7.34 -16.85
N LEU A 141 -2.50 6.68 -17.70
CA LEU A 141 -1.88 5.40 -17.36
C LEU A 141 -0.90 5.53 -16.18
N PHE A 142 -0.12 6.61 -16.13
CA PHE A 142 0.74 6.89 -14.98
C PHE A 142 -0.06 7.19 -13.71
N SER A 143 -1.17 7.94 -13.80
CA SER A 143 -2.09 8.14 -12.67
C SER A 143 -2.68 6.82 -12.15
N ALA A 144 -3.10 5.93 -13.06
CA ALA A 144 -3.61 4.61 -12.68
C ALA A 144 -2.54 3.74 -11.99
N PHE A 145 -1.30 3.77 -12.48
CA PHE A 145 -0.19 3.08 -11.81
C PHE A 145 0.12 3.68 -10.44
N TYR A 146 -0.01 5.00 -10.29
CA TYR A 146 0.11 5.65 -8.99
C TYR A 146 -0.95 5.18 -8.00
N PHE A 147 -2.22 5.14 -8.41
CA PHE A 147 -3.30 4.62 -7.57
C PHE A 147 -3.04 3.19 -7.12
N ASN A 148 -2.65 2.33 -8.05
CA ASN A 148 -2.30 0.94 -7.78
C ASN A 148 -1.10 0.83 -6.83
N GLU A 149 -0.03 1.58 -7.07
CA GLU A 149 1.20 1.49 -6.28
C GLU A 149 0.96 1.91 -4.82
N LEU A 150 0.23 3.00 -4.61
CA LEU A 150 -0.16 3.47 -3.28
C LEU A 150 -0.99 2.44 -2.54
N LEU A 151 -2.08 1.95 -3.16
CA LEU A 151 -2.94 0.94 -2.56
C LEU A 151 -2.12 -0.29 -2.15
N MET A 152 -1.27 -0.77 -3.06
CA MET A 152 -0.40 -1.91 -2.81
C MET A 152 0.59 -1.68 -1.67
N SER A 153 1.10 -0.46 -1.52
CA SER A 153 2.12 -0.13 -0.51
C SER A 153 1.53 0.04 0.89
N LEU A 154 0.32 0.58 0.97
CA LEU A 154 -0.37 0.92 2.23
C LEU A 154 -1.36 -0.15 2.71
N THR A 155 -1.70 -1.14 1.88
CA THR A 155 -2.66 -2.19 2.24
C THR A 155 -1.95 -3.52 2.49
N PRO A 156 -2.15 -4.18 3.64
CA PRO A 156 -1.64 -5.53 3.89
C PRO A 156 -2.16 -6.57 2.89
N ALA A 157 -1.45 -7.70 2.78
CA ALA A 157 -1.89 -8.80 1.92
C ALA A 157 -3.07 -9.57 2.53
N ALA A 158 -3.97 -10.07 1.68
CA ALA A 158 -5.14 -10.89 2.01
C ALA A 158 -6.04 -10.38 3.14
N GLN A 159 -6.10 -9.06 3.35
CA GLN A 159 -7.04 -8.43 4.26
C GLN A 159 -8.16 -7.77 3.44
N PRO A 160 -9.42 -8.20 3.62
CA PRO A 160 -10.56 -7.59 2.95
C PRO A 160 -10.66 -6.11 3.35
N ALA A 161 -10.79 -5.23 2.35
CA ALA A 161 -10.91 -3.80 2.57
C ALA A 161 -11.78 -3.17 1.48
N GLU A 162 -13.09 -3.40 1.58
CA GLU A 162 -14.07 -2.98 0.57
C GLU A 162 -14.06 -1.47 0.32
N LYS A 163 -13.93 -0.64 1.36
CA LYS A 163 -13.81 0.83 1.19
C LYS A 163 -12.63 1.23 0.30
N LYS A 164 -11.48 0.54 0.45
CA LYS A 164 -10.29 0.80 -0.39
C LYS A 164 -10.50 0.29 -1.82
N PHE A 165 -11.32 -0.75 -1.99
CA PHE A 165 -11.65 -1.30 -3.31
C PHE A 165 -12.50 -0.32 -4.09
N GLU A 166 -13.56 0.19 -3.46
CA GLU A 166 -14.42 1.23 -4.03
C GLU A 166 -13.64 2.50 -4.33
N LEU A 167 -12.74 2.93 -3.44
CA LEU A 167 -11.90 4.09 -3.66
C LEU A 167 -11.04 3.96 -4.93
N LEU A 168 -10.36 2.82 -5.11
CA LEU A 168 -9.57 2.56 -6.30
C LEU A 168 -10.45 2.51 -7.56
N LEU A 169 -11.61 1.85 -7.49
CA LEU A 169 -12.53 1.75 -8.62
C LEU A 169 -13.07 3.12 -9.03
N SER A 170 -13.49 3.94 -8.07
CA SER A 170 -13.94 5.32 -8.29
C SER A 170 -12.83 6.18 -8.90
N ALA A 171 -11.59 6.08 -8.42
CA ALA A 171 -10.47 6.83 -8.98
C ALA A 171 -10.16 6.44 -10.43
N LEU A 172 -10.21 5.15 -10.75
CA LEU A 172 -10.02 4.66 -12.12
C LEU A 172 -11.17 5.07 -13.05
N ARG A 173 -12.42 4.97 -12.58
CA ARG A 173 -13.58 5.47 -13.36
C ARG A 173 -13.47 6.96 -13.61
N ARG A 174 -13.11 7.74 -12.58
CA ARG A 174 -12.95 9.18 -12.72
C ARG A 174 -11.85 9.53 -13.71
N ALA A 175 -10.68 8.88 -13.61
CA ALA A 175 -9.58 9.07 -14.54
C ALA A 175 -9.93 8.68 -15.99
N GLU A 176 -10.79 7.69 -16.19
CA GLU A 176 -11.31 7.32 -17.52
C GLU A 176 -12.17 8.44 -18.11
N GLU A 177 -13.11 8.98 -17.33
CA GLU A 177 -14.10 9.99 -17.74
C GLU A 177 -13.49 11.34 -18.10
N VAL A 178 -12.59 11.86 -17.25
CA VAL A 178 -12.04 13.21 -17.43
C VAL A 178 -11.07 13.27 -18.60
N PRO A 179 -11.00 14.35 -19.40
CA PRO A 179 -10.04 14.44 -20.51
C PRO A 179 -8.59 14.38 -20.02
N ARG A 180 -8.32 14.97 -18.85
CA ARG A 180 -7.03 15.01 -18.17
C ARG A 180 -7.24 14.80 -16.67
N VAL A 181 -6.37 14.02 -16.05
CA VAL A 181 -6.44 13.76 -14.60
C VAL A 181 -6.02 15.03 -13.84
N PRO A 182 -6.92 15.67 -13.07
CA PRO A 182 -6.56 16.83 -12.27
C PRO A 182 -5.64 16.43 -11.12
N ARG A 183 -4.79 17.35 -10.66
CA ARG A 183 -3.90 17.10 -9.52
C ARG A 183 -4.69 16.83 -8.24
N ALA A 184 -5.82 17.51 -8.06
CA ALA A 184 -6.76 17.31 -6.97
C ALA A 184 -7.22 15.84 -6.87
N LEU A 185 -7.41 15.13 -7.98
CA LEU A 185 -7.79 13.70 -7.94
C LEU A 185 -6.68 12.85 -7.32
N LEU A 186 -5.42 13.13 -7.66
CA LEU A 186 -4.26 12.41 -7.14
C LEU A 186 -4.09 12.65 -5.63
N VAL A 187 -4.22 13.91 -5.21
CA VAL A 187 -4.12 14.32 -3.81
C VAL A 187 -5.28 13.76 -2.98
N ALA A 188 -6.52 13.92 -3.46
CA ALA A 188 -7.72 13.39 -2.80
C ALA A 188 -7.64 11.87 -2.60
N TYR A 189 -7.28 11.13 -3.66
CA TYR A 189 -7.09 9.69 -3.56
C TYR A 189 -6.07 9.30 -2.48
N ALA A 190 -4.93 10.00 -2.44
CA ALA A 190 -3.89 9.73 -1.45
C ALA A 190 -4.39 9.99 -0.02
N LEU A 191 -5.02 11.15 0.22
CA LEU A 191 -5.54 11.53 1.53
C LEU A 191 -6.59 10.55 2.05
N ILE A 192 -7.59 10.22 1.22
CA ILE A 192 -8.66 9.29 1.60
C ILE A 192 -8.09 7.89 1.85
N LEU A 193 -7.13 7.44 1.03
CA LEU A 193 -6.51 6.13 1.24
C LEU A 193 -5.74 6.07 2.56
N ILE A 194 -5.00 7.12 2.92
CA ILE A 194 -4.27 7.25 4.19
C ILE A 194 -5.26 7.19 5.36
N GLU A 195 -6.38 7.91 5.27
CA GLU A 195 -7.44 7.86 6.27
C GLU A 195 -8.05 6.45 6.40
N TYR A 196 -8.32 5.77 5.28
CA TYR A 196 -8.82 4.38 5.28
C TYR A 196 -7.80 3.37 5.81
N CYS A 197 -6.52 3.73 5.90
CA CYS A 197 -5.50 2.95 6.60
C CYS A 197 -5.49 3.22 8.12
N GLY A 198 -6.35 4.10 8.63
CA GLY A 198 -6.35 4.54 10.03
C GLY A 198 -5.22 5.50 10.37
N ILE A 199 -4.50 6.01 9.35
CA ILE A 199 -3.45 6.99 9.52
C ILE A 199 -4.14 8.36 9.62
N GLY A 200 -4.66 8.67 10.80
CA GLY A 200 -5.40 9.91 11.02
C GLY A 200 -4.51 11.16 10.97
N PHE A 201 -5.13 12.31 10.70
CA PHE A 201 -4.48 13.63 10.65
C PHE A 201 -4.40 14.31 12.03
N LYS A 202 -4.28 13.52 13.11
CA LYS A 202 -4.57 13.87 14.53
C LYS A 202 -4.08 15.24 15.03
N HIS A 203 -3.02 15.81 14.45
CA HIS A 203 -2.48 17.12 14.81
C HIS A 203 -2.08 17.99 13.60
N THR A 204 -2.85 17.95 12.52
CA THR A 204 -2.47 18.66 11.29
C THR A 204 -3.40 19.82 11.02
N ASN A 205 -2.99 21.01 11.47
CA ASN A 205 -3.58 22.25 10.96
C ASN A 205 -2.84 22.62 9.68
N ILE A 206 -3.42 22.25 8.53
CA ILE A 206 -2.79 22.48 7.21
C ILE A 206 -3.12 23.90 6.72
N GLY A 207 -4.00 24.63 7.41
CA GLY A 207 -4.47 25.94 6.97
C GLY A 207 -5.25 25.90 5.65
N VAL A 208 -5.76 24.72 5.26
CA VAL A 208 -6.64 24.54 4.10
C VAL A 208 -8.06 24.91 4.51
N ASP A 209 -8.75 25.65 3.64
CA ASP A 209 -10.16 25.98 3.83
C ASP A 209 -11.00 24.71 4.08
N SER A 210 -11.97 24.80 5.00
CA SER A 210 -12.82 23.67 5.39
C SER A 210 -13.57 23.04 4.22
N GLY A 211 -14.08 23.85 3.28
CA GLY A 211 -14.81 23.34 2.12
C GLY A 211 -13.89 22.61 1.13
N ILE A 212 -12.66 23.12 0.93
CA ILE A 212 -11.65 22.43 0.12
C ILE A 212 -11.25 21.10 0.78
N TRP A 213 -11.08 21.09 2.11
CA TRP A 213 -10.72 19.88 2.84
C TRP A 213 -11.80 18.80 2.74
N GLU A 214 -13.06 19.16 2.97
CA GLU A 214 -14.20 18.24 2.83
C GLU A 214 -14.28 17.65 1.42
N ALA A 215 -14.11 18.49 0.41
CA ALA A 215 -14.20 18.05 -0.97
C ALA A 215 -13.00 17.17 -1.40
N LEU A 216 -11.80 17.39 -0.85
CA LEU A 216 -10.65 16.48 -1.02
C LEU A 216 -10.86 15.11 -0.35
N HIS A 217 -11.79 15.02 0.60
CA HIS A 217 -12.13 13.77 1.30
C HIS A 217 -13.40 13.10 0.75
N ASP A 218 -13.98 13.62 -0.34
CA ASP A 218 -15.13 12.99 -1.01
C ASP A 218 -14.67 11.80 -1.90
N PRO A 219 -15.03 10.54 -1.55
CA PRO A 219 -14.61 9.35 -2.30
C PRO A 219 -15.31 9.21 -3.66
N SER A 220 -16.32 10.02 -3.97
CA SER A 220 -16.97 10.04 -5.29
C SER A 220 -16.10 10.72 -6.35
N PHE A 221 -15.17 11.59 -5.93
CA PHE A 221 -14.37 12.44 -6.81
C PHE A 221 -15.19 13.29 -7.79
N SER A 222 -16.45 13.58 -7.46
CA SER A 222 -17.38 14.29 -8.35
C SER A 222 -16.96 15.75 -8.61
N LYS A 223 -16.29 16.38 -7.64
CA LYS A 223 -15.94 17.82 -7.66
C LYS A 223 -14.46 18.10 -7.95
N VAL A 224 -13.64 17.10 -8.30
CA VAL A 224 -12.18 17.27 -8.36
C VAL A 224 -11.70 18.29 -9.40
N GLU A 225 -12.41 18.48 -10.52
CA GLU A 225 -12.07 19.52 -11.50
C GLU A 225 -12.45 20.92 -11.05
N GLU A 226 -13.53 21.06 -10.27
CA GLU A 226 -13.90 22.33 -9.65
C GLU A 226 -12.89 22.69 -8.56
N LEU A 227 -12.47 21.69 -7.77
CA LEU A 227 -11.43 21.86 -6.77
C LEU A 227 -10.09 22.26 -7.38
N GLU A 228 -9.71 21.71 -8.52
CA GLU A 228 -8.47 22.12 -9.22
C GLU A 228 -8.49 23.63 -9.55
N LYS A 229 -9.67 24.19 -9.85
CA LYS A 229 -9.83 25.62 -10.19
C LYS A 229 -9.95 26.51 -8.95
N LEU A 230 -10.63 26.01 -7.92
CA LEU A 230 -10.96 26.76 -6.70
C LEU A 230 -9.84 26.70 -5.66
N ALA A 231 -9.21 25.54 -5.50
CA ALA A 231 -8.07 25.38 -4.63
C ALA A 231 -6.86 26.02 -5.31
N GLY A 232 -6.44 27.18 -4.82
CA GLY A 232 -5.18 27.77 -5.24
C GLY A 232 -4.03 26.77 -5.07
N SER A 233 -2.98 26.87 -5.91
CA SER A 233 -1.85 25.92 -5.92
C SER A 233 -1.33 25.64 -4.51
N GLN A 234 -1.24 26.66 -3.66
CA GLN A 234 -0.76 26.56 -2.29
C GLN A 234 -1.55 25.59 -1.40
N ALA A 235 -2.88 25.53 -1.54
CA ALA A 235 -3.70 24.61 -0.74
C ALA A 235 -3.48 23.15 -1.18
N LEU A 236 -3.43 22.91 -2.50
CA LEU A 236 -3.13 21.60 -3.06
C LEU A 236 -1.68 21.16 -2.78
N ASP A 237 -0.73 22.10 -2.81
CA ASP A 237 0.67 21.87 -2.44
C ASP A 237 0.76 21.41 -0.98
N SER A 238 0.12 22.13 -0.06
CA SER A 238 0.13 21.77 1.37
C SER A 238 -0.51 20.41 1.65
N ALA A 239 -1.62 20.11 0.97
CA ALA A 239 -2.29 18.81 1.06
C ALA A 239 -1.46 17.67 0.47
N ALA A 240 -0.81 17.91 -0.68
CA ALA A 240 0.10 16.95 -1.31
C ALA A 240 1.34 16.68 -0.45
N ASP A 241 1.95 17.73 0.12
CA ASP A 241 3.09 17.64 1.04
C ASP A 241 2.76 16.74 2.22
N LEU A 242 1.59 16.95 2.83
CA LEU A 242 1.10 16.12 3.92
C LEU A 242 0.91 14.67 3.50
N ALA A 243 0.20 14.44 2.38
CA ALA A 243 -0.09 13.10 1.90
C ALA A 243 1.21 12.32 1.67
N VAL A 244 2.19 12.92 1.00
CA VAL A 244 3.46 12.25 0.72
C VAL A 244 4.30 12.08 1.97
N LYS A 245 4.31 13.04 2.90
CA LYS A 245 4.96 12.86 4.20
C LYS A 245 4.40 11.62 4.91
N LYS A 246 3.07 11.50 4.98
CA LYS A 246 2.40 10.36 5.62
C LYS A 246 2.62 9.04 4.88
N ILE A 247 2.61 9.06 3.55
CA ILE A 247 2.96 7.90 2.73
C ILE A 247 4.39 7.46 3.03
N ARG A 248 5.38 8.36 3.06
CA ARG A 248 6.77 8.01 3.36
C ARG A 248 6.96 7.42 4.75
N GLU A 249 6.18 7.88 5.74
CA GLU A 249 6.22 7.36 7.11
C GLU A 249 5.66 5.92 7.22
N HIS A 250 4.69 5.53 6.39
CA HIS A 250 3.91 4.29 6.58
C HIS A 250 3.99 3.28 5.42
N ALA A 251 4.50 3.70 4.26
CA ALA A 251 4.61 2.85 3.09
C ALA A 251 5.61 1.73 3.34
N SER A 252 5.20 0.49 3.03
CA SER A 252 6.08 -0.68 3.10
C SER A 252 7.26 -0.64 2.12
N ARG A 253 7.20 0.24 1.11
CA ARG A 253 8.21 0.40 0.05
C ARG A 253 8.19 1.81 -0.52
N GLU A 254 9.29 2.20 -1.17
CA GLU A 254 9.36 3.44 -1.96
C GLU A 254 8.30 3.44 -3.07
N ILE A 255 7.62 4.59 -3.23
CA ILE A 255 6.63 4.79 -4.29
C ILE A 255 7.33 5.37 -5.51
N ASN A 256 7.52 4.56 -6.53
CA ASN A 256 8.26 4.94 -7.74
C ASN A 256 7.48 5.89 -8.64
N THR A 257 6.16 5.76 -8.65
CA THR A 257 5.24 6.56 -9.47
C THR A 257 5.20 8.03 -9.07
N LEU A 258 5.61 8.39 -7.85
CA LEU A 258 5.75 9.78 -7.43
C LEU A 258 6.72 10.59 -8.31
N LYS A 259 7.66 9.92 -8.99
CA LYS A 259 8.62 10.56 -9.91
C LYS A 259 7.98 10.95 -11.25
N PHE A 260 6.88 10.30 -11.61
CA PHE A 260 6.22 10.44 -12.92
C PHE A 260 4.89 11.19 -12.84
N VAL A 261 4.29 11.24 -11.65
CA VAL A 261 3.08 11.99 -11.40
C VAL A 261 3.48 13.34 -10.79
N LYS A 262 3.04 14.44 -11.42
CA LYS A 262 3.29 15.82 -10.98
C LYS A 262 2.48 16.15 -9.71
N ILE A 263 2.76 15.44 -8.63
CA ILE A 263 2.12 15.67 -7.32
C ILE A 263 2.69 16.91 -6.63
N TYR A 264 3.92 17.29 -6.99
CA TYR A 264 4.59 18.49 -6.49
C TYR A 264 4.82 19.47 -7.63
N LYS A 265 4.37 20.71 -7.42
CA LYS A 265 4.49 21.87 -8.30
C LYS A 265 3.96 21.70 -9.73
N ALA A 266 2.98 22.57 -10.01
CA ALA A 266 2.98 23.30 -11.27
C ALA A 266 4.31 24.07 -11.39
N GLU A 267 5.34 23.45 -11.97
CA GLU A 267 6.31 24.25 -12.71
C GLU A 267 5.58 24.77 -13.94
N ILE A 268 5.16 26.03 -13.83
CA ILE A 268 4.83 26.89 -14.96
C ILE A 268 6.13 27.10 -15.73
N GLY A 269 6.09 26.90 -17.05
CA GLY A 269 7.14 27.26 -17.98
C GLY A 269 6.92 26.58 -19.31
N GLU A 270 6.09 27.22 -20.15
CA GLU A 270 5.97 27.12 -21.62
C GLU A 270 6.04 25.75 -22.30
#